data_AF-A0AAW6RQL8-F1
#
_entry.id   AF-A0AAW6RQL8-F1
#
_cell.length_a   1.000
_cell.length_b   1.000
_cell.length_c   1.000
_cell.angle_alpha   90.00
_cell.angle_beta   90.00
_cell.angle_gamma   90.00
#
_symmetry.space_group_name_H-M   'P 1'
#
loop_
_entity.id
_entity.type
_entity.pdbx_description
1 polymer ?
#
loop_
_entity_poly.entity_id
_entity_poly.type
_entity_poly.pdbx_seq_one_letter_code
_entity_poly.pdbx_strand_id
1 'polypeptide(L)'
;MNEILQQRIESVQAGKNITHAQIEAKRSLREQLDSDLETFLKNGGKVETLPRGYSGLSDELKPTQKMRSIMSASIVQARALSNNPSVIAWREAQEKGLKHFNGTACITCGSTLRYTSTRSCFSCNKASSLRRAERIRKERVV
;
A
#
# COMPACT_ATOMS: atom_id res chain seq x y z
N MET A 1 37.50 -39.84 -38.17
CA MET A 1 36.21 -39.17 -37.91
C MET A 1 36.44 -38.19 -36.77
N ASN A 2 36.07 -36.92 -36.94
CA ASN A 2 36.48 -35.84 -36.02
C ASN A 2 35.55 -35.82 -34.79
N GLU A 3 36.09 -36.05 -33.59
CA GLU A 3 35.32 -36.16 -32.33
C GLU A 3 34.42 -34.95 -32.10
N ILE A 4 34.86 -33.75 -32.52
CA ILE A 4 34.08 -32.51 -32.42
C ILE A 4 32.83 -32.55 -33.32
N LEU A 5 32.94 -33.13 -34.52
CA LEU A 5 31.78 -33.31 -35.40
C LEU A 5 30.79 -34.32 -34.82
N GLN A 6 31.28 -35.39 -34.20
CA GLN A 6 30.44 -36.41 -33.60
C GLN A 6 29.67 -35.89 -32.38
N GLN A 7 30.33 -35.16 -31.49
CA GLN A 7 29.69 -34.48 -30.36
C GLN A 7 28.59 -33.50 -30.82
N ARG A 8 28.81 -32.77 -31.92
CA ARG A 8 27.79 -31.87 -32.49
C ARG A 8 26.58 -32.65 -33.00
N ILE A 9 26.78 -33.75 -33.72
CA ILE A 9 25.68 -34.60 -34.22
C ILE A 9 24.86 -35.17 -33.06
N GLU A 10 25.54 -35.67 -32.02
CA GLU A 10 24.89 -36.21 -30.81
C GLU A 10 24.08 -35.15 -30.07
N SER A 11 24.61 -33.93 -29.92
CA SER A 11 23.91 -32.82 -29.25
C SER A 11 22.62 -32.42 -29.96
N VAL A 12 22.63 -32.38 -31.30
CA VAL A 12 21.44 -32.06 -32.11
C VAL A 12 20.41 -33.17 -32.01
N GLN A 13 20.84 -34.43 -32.04
CA GLN A 13 19.94 -35.57 -31.90
C GLN A 13 19.30 -35.62 -30.50
N ALA A 14 20.08 -35.33 -29.46
CA ALA A 14 19.57 -35.21 -28.10
C ALA A 14 18.49 -34.13 -27.98
N GLY A 15 18.70 -32.95 -28.57
CA GLY A 15 17.70 -31.89 -28.63
C GLY A 15 16.40 -32.31 -29.32
N LYS A 16 16.50 -32.99 -30.47
CA LYS A 16 15.32 -33.52 -31.19
C LYS A 16 14.55 -34.55 -30.34
N ASN A 17 15.27 -35.45 -29.69
CA ASN A 17 14.67 -36.48 -28.83
C ASN A 17 13.92 -35.87 -27.64
N ILE A 18 14.50 -34.84 -27.00
CA ILE A 18 13.83 -34.11 -25.90
C ILE A 18 12.55 -33.45 -26.39
N THR A 19 12.60 -32.80 -27.55
CA THR A 19 11.44 -32.10 -28.12
C THR A 19 10.33 -33.10 -28.46
N HIS A 20 10.69 -34.25 -29.04
CA HIS A 20 9.74 -35.32 -29.33
C HIS A 20 9.10 -35.88 -28.06
N ALA A 21 9.91 -36.18 -27.03
CA ALA A 21 9.40 -36.67 -25.75
C ALA A 21 8.44 -35.68 -25.08
N GLN A 22 8.70 -34.37 -25.17
CA GLN A 22 7.79 -33.34 -24.68
C GLN A 22 6.46 -33.29 -25.46
N ILE A 23 6.51 -33.48 -26.78
CA ILE A 23 5.31 -33.53 -27.63
C ILE A 23 4.47 -34.77 -27.29
N GLU A 24 5.12 -35.91 -27.15
CA GLU A 24 4.49 -37.18 -26.82
C GLU A 24 3.87 -37.18 -25.42
N ALA A 25 4.58 -36.62 -24.43
CA ALA A 25 4.04 -36.44 -23.07
C ALA A 25 2.79 -35.53 -23.07
N LYS A 26 2.80 -34.43 -23.84
CA LYS A 26 1.62 -33.55 -23.99
C LYS A 26 0.46 -34.27 -24.65
N ARG A 27 0.74 -35.11 -25.66
CA ARG A 27 -0.28 -35.91 -26.34
C ARG A 27 -0.90 -36.93 -25.39
N SER A 28 -0.08 -37.67 -24.66
CA SER A 28 -0.53 -38.66 -23.66
C SER A 28 -1.38 -38.00 -22.57
N LEU A 29 -0.98 -36.83 -22.07
CA LEU A 29 -1.78 -36.08 -21.09
C LEU A 29 -3.15 -35.67 -21.65
N ARG A 30 -3.21 -35.27 -22.92
CA ARG A 30 -4.47 -34.90 -23.57
C ARG A 30 -5.40 -36.11 -23.68
N GLU A 31 -4.88 -37.26 -24.10
CA GLU A 31 -5.64 -38.50 -24.20
C GLU A 31 -6.16 -38.96 -22.82
N GLN A 32 -5.36 -38.79 -21.75
CA GLN A 32 -5.80 -39.04 -20.37
C GLN A 32 -6.94 -38.11 -19.94
N LEU A 33 -6.80 -36.80 -20.16
CA LEU A 33 -7.83 -35.82 -19.80
C LEU A 33 -9.15 -36.06 -20.54
N ASP A 34 -9.09 -36.45 -21.81
CA ASP A 34 -10.26 -36.78 -22.60
C ASP A 34 -10.97 -38.03 -22.01
N SER A 35 -10.22 -39.08 -21.64
CA SER A 35 -10.75 -40.28 -20.99
C SER A 35 -11.34 -40.00 -19.60
N ASP A 36 -10.70 -39.14 -18.81
CA ASP A 36 -11.18 -38.74 -17.48
C ASP A 36 -12.47 -37.92 -17.58
N LEU A 37 -12.54 -37.01 -18.56
CA LEU A 37 -13.73 -36.21 -18.83
C LEU A 37 -14.90 -37.09 -19.28
N GLU A 38 -14.65 -38.09 -20.14
CA GLU A 38 -15.69 -39.06 -20.51
C GLU A 38 -16.20 -39.86 -19.29
N THR A 39 -15.29 -40.31 -18.43
CA THR A 39 -15.63 -41.03 -17.19
C THR A 39 -16.46 -40.15 -16.27
N PHE A 40 -16.06 -38.89 -16.09
CA PHE A 40 -16.78 -37.91 -15.29
C PHE A 40 -18.21 -37.68 -15.81
N LEU A 41 -18.39 -37.53 -17.12
CA LEU A 41 -19.70 -37.35 -17.73
C LEU A 41 -20.57 -38.62 -17.62
N LYS A 42 -20.00 -39.82 -17.82
CA LYS A 42 -20.71 -41.11 -17.66
C LYS A 42 -21.22 -41.31 -16.24
N ASN A 43 -20.47 -40.83 -15.24
CA ASN A 43 -20.84 -40.89 -13.83
C ASN A 43 -21.82 -39.79 -13.39
N GLY A 44 -22.40 -39.03 -14.35
CA GLY A 44 -23.40 -37.98 -14.07
C GLY A 44 -22.82 -36.61 -13.73
N GLY A 45 -21.51 -36.40 -13.94
CA GLY A 45 -20.87 -35.11 -13.84
C GLY A 45 -21.43 -34.11 -14.87
N LYS A 46 -21.52 -32.83 -14.49
CA LYS A 46 -21.99 -31.75 -15.37
C LYS A 46 -20.88 -30.75 -15.58
N VAL A 47 -20.70 -30.33 -16.83
CA VAL A 47 -19.78 -29.25 -17.21
C VAL A 47 -20.59 -27.97 -17.32
N GLU A 48 -20.36 -27.03 -16.40
CA GLU A 48 -21.02 -25.72 -16.41
C GLU A 48 -20.08 -24.66 -16.98
N THR A 49 -20.63 -23.79 -17.83
CA THR A 49 -19.87 -22.65 -18.34
C THR A 49 -19.87 -21.56 -17.28
N LEU A 50 -18.70 -21.22 -16.76
CA LEU A 50 -18.58 -20.15 -15.79
C LEU A 50 -18.93 -18.79 -16.43
N PRO A 51 -19.60 -17.89 -15.71
CA PRO A 51 -19.86 -16.53 -16.18
C PRO A 51 -18.57 -15.81 -16.56
N ARG A 52 -18.65 -14.90 -17.54
CA ARG A 52 -17.51 -14.03 -17.89
C ARG A 52 -17.07 -13.25 -16.66
N GLY A 53 -15.81 -13.41 -16.27
CA GLY A 53 -15.22 -12.74 -15.11
C GLY A 53 -15.30 -13.51 -13.81
N TYR A 54 -15.70 -14.78 -13.82
CA TYR A 54 -15.58 -15.66 -12.67
C TYR A 54 -14.09 -15.89 -12.32
N SER A 55 -13.60 -15.19 -11.31
CA SER A 55 -12.37 -15.54 -10.60
C SER A 55 -12.80 -16.18 -9.29
N GLY A 56 -12.59 -17.48 -9.11
CA GLY A 56 -12.90 -18.23 -7.89
C GLY A 56 -12.05 -17.83 -6.66
N LEU A 57 -11.58 -16.59 -6.62
CA LEU A 57 -10.82 -15.99 -5.53
C LEU A 57 -11.71 -14.89 -4.93
N SER A 58 -12.28 -15.23 -3.76
CA SER A 58 -12.84 -14.41 -2.66
C SER A 58 -13.33 -12.97 -2.90
N ASP A 59 -14.23 -12.50 -2.03
CA ASP A 59 -14.72 -11.11 -1.87
C ASP A 59 -13.62 -10.01 -1.73
N GLU A 60 -12.35 -10.34 -1.94
CA GLU A 60 -11.28 -9.37 -1.95
C GLU A 60 -11.32 -8.52 -3.21
N LEU A 61 -11.59 -7.22 -3.02
CA LEU A 61 -11.43 -6.18 -4.03
C LEU A 61 -10.15 -6.40 -4.83
N LYS A 62 -10.28 -6.37 -6.16
CA LYS A 62 -9.13 -6.49 -7.07
C LYS A 62 -8.03 -5.51 -6.63
N PRO A 63 -6.74 -5.85 -6.75
CA PRO A 63 -5.64 -5.01 -6.25
C PRO A 63 -5.73 -3.53 -6.65
N THR A 64 -6.22 -3.25 -7.86
CA THR A 64 -6.46 -1.90 -8.38
C THR A 64 -7.59 -1.16 -7.64
N GLN A 65 -8.68 -1.85 -7.31
CA GLN A 65 -9.79 -1.28 -6.55
C GLN A 65 -9.39 -1.02 -5.10
N LYS A 66 -8.60 -1.93 -4.50
CA LYS A 66 -8.03 -1.75 -3.16
C LYS A 66 -7.10 -0.53 -3.10
N MET A 67 -6.24 -0.34 -4.11
CA MET A 67 -5.38 0.84 -4.17
C MET A 67 -6.18 2.14 -4.34
N ARG A 68 -7.24 2.11 -5.15
CA ARG A 68 -8.16 3.25 -5.33
C ARG A 68 -8.90 3.62 -4.05
N SER A 69 -9.33 2.64 -3.25
CA SER A 69 -10.01 2.90 -1.96
C SER A 69 -9.05 3.44 -0.90
N ILE A 70 -7.81 2.95 -0.86
CA ILE A 70 -6.77 3.48 0.03
C ILE A 70 -6.50 4.95 -0.31
N MET A 71 -6.30 5.27 -1.60
CA MET A 71 -6.06 6.65 -2.04
C MET A 71 -7.25 7.57 -1.76
N SER A 72 -8.48 7.12 -1.97
CA SER A 72 -9.66 7.93 -1.68
C SER A 72 -9.80 8.23 -0.19
N ALA A 73 -9.54 7.24 0.68
CA ALA A 73 -9.53 7.43 2.13
C ALA A 73 -8.47 8.46 2.57
N SER A 74 -7.26 8.39 2.01
CA SER A 74 -6.20 9.37 2.28
C SER A 74 -6.60 10.80 1.87
N ILE A 75 -7.27 10.96 0.72
CA ILE A 75 -7.76 12.27 0.26
C ILE A 75 -8.84 12.82 1.19
N VAL A 76 -9.80 11.97 1.62
CA VAL A 76 -10.85 12.37 2.57
C VAL A 76 -10.23 12.82 3.90
N GLN A 77 -9.24 12.09 4.41
CA GLN A 77 -8.54 12.46 5.63
C GLN A 77 -7.79 13.79 5.49
N ALA A 78 -7.09 14.01 4.37
CA ALA A 78 -6.41 15.28 4.09
C ALA A 78 -7.39 16.46 4.03
N ARG A 79 -8.55 16.28 3.38
CA ARG A 79 -9.62 17.28 3.33
C ARG A 79 -10.23 17.56 4.71
N ALA A 80 -10.43 16.52 5.53
CA ALA A 80 -10.93 16.68 6.90
C ALA A 80 -9.95 17.50 7.75
N LEU A 81 -8.65 17.27 7.60
CA LEU A 81 -7.61 18.05 8.28
C LEU A 81 -7.58 19.51 7.80
N SER A 82 -7.77 19.78 6.50
CA SER A 82 -7.81 21.16 5.99
C SER A 82 -9.04 21.92 6.45
N ASN A 83 -10.17 21.23 6.63
CA ASN A 83 -11.44 21.80 7.08
C ASN A 83 -11.51 21.98 8.61
N ASN A 84 -10.47 21.59 9.35
CA ASN A 84 -10.42 21.79 10.79
C ASN A 84 -10.45 23.30 11.11
N PRO A 85 -11.38 23.77 11.97
CA PRO A 85 -11.50 25.19 12.31
C PRO A 85 -10.21 25.83 12.83
N SER A 86 -9.39 25.08 13.58
CA SER A 86 -8.09 25.57 14.06
C SER A 86 -7.05 25.72 12.95
N VAL A 87 -7.17 24.94 11.87
CA VAL A 87 -6.29 25.06 10.69
C VAL A 87 -6.70 26.26 9.85
N ILE A 88 -8.00 26.49 9.69
CA ILE A 88 -8.56 27.67 9.02
C ILE A 88 -8.14 28.94 9.77
N ALA A 89 -8.39 29.02 11.08
CA ALA A 89 -8.01 30.16 11.92
C ALA A 89 -6.50 30.44 11.90
N TRP A 90 -5.67 29.40 11.80
CA TRP A 90 -4.22 29.54 11.65
C TRP A 90 -3.84 30.15 10.30
N ARG A 91 -4.44 29.69 9.19
CA ARG A 91 -4.18 30.26 7.85
C ARG A 91 -4.58 31.73 7.78
N GLU A 92 -5.77 32.06 8.26
CA GLU A 92 -6.24 33.45 8.30
C GLU A 92 -5.30 34.34 9.13
N ALA A 93 -4.83 33.85 10.28
CA ALA A 93 -3.88 34.58 11.10
C ALA A 93 -2.52 34.75 10.41
N GLN A 94 -2.06 33.75 9.67
CA GLN A 94 -0.82 33.81 8.90
C GLN A 94 -0.92 34.82 7.74
N GLU A 95 -2.02 34.79 7.00
CA GLU A 95 -2.30 35.75 5.91
C GLU A 95 -2.38 37.19 6.45
N LYS A 96 -2.99 37.38 7.62
CA LYS A 96 -3.08 38.69 8.30
C LYS A 96 -1.77 39.10 9.02
N GLY A 97 -0.72 38.29 8.98
CA GLY A 97 0.55 38.57 9.66
C GLY A 97 0.47 38.59 11.19
N LEU A 98 -0.56 37.97 11.78
CA LEU A 98 -0.76 37.92 13.22
C LEU A 98 0.22 36.95 13.88
N LYS A 99 0.79 37.34 15.01
CA LYS A 99 1.72 36.49 15.79
C LYS A 99 1.02 35.33 16.51
N HIS A 100 -0.28 35.47 16.76
CA HIS A 100 -1.07 34.50 17.52
C HIS A 100 -2.45 34.30 16.91
N PHE A 101 -3.06 33.16 17.21
CA PHE A 101 -4.42 32.81 16.79
C PHE A 101 -5.11 31.97 17.86
N ASN A 102 -6.45 31.92 17.82
CA ASN A 102 -7.25 31.01 18.65
C ASN A 102 -7.46 29.70 17.91
N GLY A 103 -6.90 28.61 18.44
CA GLY A 103 -7.01 27.28 17.87
C GLY A 103 -7.62 26.27 18.84
N THR A 104 -7.33 24.98 18.62
CA THR A 104 -7.77 23.92 19.52
C THR A 104 -7.27 24.16 20.96
N ALA A 105 -8.10 23.85 21.95
CA ALA A 105 -7.72 23.96 23.36
C ALA A 105 -6.45 23.13 23.65
N CYS A 106 -5.55 23.70 24.45
CA CYS A 106 -4.33 23.02 24.88
C CYS A 106 -4.67 21.91 25.87
N ILE A 107 -4.19 20.69 25.62
CA ILE A 107 -4.40 19.54 26.51
C ILE A 107 -3.83 19.74 27.93
N THR A 108 -2.83 20.60 28.09
CA THR A 108 -2.14 20.82 29.37
C THR A 108 -2.76 21.93 30.20
N CYS A 109 -3.26 23.01 29.56
CA CYS A 109 -3.69 24.21 30.27
C CYS A 109 -5.05 24.77 29.82
N GLY A 110 -5.74 24.11 28.88
CA GLY A 110 -7.04 24.53 28.36
C GLY A 110 -7.03 25.77 27.46
N SER A 111 -5.96 26.57 27.46
CA SER A 111 -5.87 27.79 26.64
C SER A 111 -5.98 27.49 25.14
N THR A 112 -6.72 28.34 24.42
CA THR A 112 -6.90 28.28 22.97
C THR A 112 -5.90 29.15 22.21
N LEU A 113 -5.18 30.05 22.90
CA LEU A 113 -4.22 30.97 22.26
C LEU A 113 -2.93 30.24 21.88
N ARG A 114 -2.56 30.31 20.60
CA ARG A 114 -1.42 29.61 20.01
C ARG A 114 -0.55 30.54 19.16
N TYR A 115 0.74 30.22 19.07
CA TYR A 115 1.66 30.92 18.17
C TYR A 115 1.39 30.57 16.71
N THR A 116 1.36 31.56 15.82
CA THR A 116 1.18 31.31 14.38
C THR A 116 2.39 30.58 13.78
N SER A 117 3.61 30.85 14.27
CA SER A 117 4.84 30.24 13.73
C SER A 117 4.98 28.75 14.04
N THR A 118 4.67 28.33 15.28
CA THR A 118 4.90 26.96 15.76
C THR A 118 3.63 26.20 16.10
N ARG A 119 2.48 26.87 16.10
CA ARG A 119 1.16 26.33 16.52
C ARG A 119 1.14 25.82 17.97
N SER A 120 2.18 26.11 18.73
CA SER A 120 2.31 25.74 20.13
C SER A 120 1.45 26.64 21.01
N CYS A 121 1.01 26.10 22.16
CA CYS A 121 0.25 26.87 23.13
C CYS A 121 1.09 28.03 23.69
N PHE A 122 0.54 29.24 23.63
CA PHE A 122 1.19 30.45 24.11
C PHE A 122 1.54 30.35 25.59
N SER A 123 0.57 29.97 26.43
CA SER A 123 0.74 29.90 27.89
C SER A 123 1.78 28.86 28.31
N CYS A 124 1.73 27.66 27.72
CA CYS A 124 2.69 26.60 28.05
C CYS A 124 4.11 26.95 27.60
N ASN A 125 4.25 27.52 26.41
CA ASN A 125 5.56 27.94 25.90
C ASN A 125 6.14 29.08 26.76
N LYS A 126 5.33 30.08 27.11
CA LYS A 126 5.72 31.17 28.01
C LYS A 126 6.15 30.65 29.38
N ALA A 127 5.38 29.74 29.99
CA ALA A 127 5.74 29.12 31.27
C ALA A 127 7.05 28.31 31.17
N SER A 128 7.26 27.59 30.07
CA SER A 128 8.50 26.83 29.84
C SER A 128 9.71 27.76 29.67
N SER A 129 9.53 28.87 28.96
CA SER A 129 10.56 29.90 28.77
C SER A 129 10.99 30.52 30.11
N LEU A 130 10.03 30.84 30.99
CA LEU A 130 10.31 31.36 32.33
C LEU A 130 11.10 30.36 33.19
N ARG A 131 10.68 29.09 33.22
CA ARG A 131 11.42 28.03 33.94
C ARG A 131 12.85 27.85 33.44
N ARG A 132 13.06 27.99 32.12
CA ARG A 132 14.40 27.95 31.52
C ARG A 132 15.23 29.15 31.95
N ALA A 133 14.67 30.35 31.95
CA ALA A 133 15.36 31.57 32.38
C ALA A 133 15.75 31.51 33.86
N GLU A 134 14.88 31.00 34.73
CA GLU A 134 15.18 30.79 36.15
C GLU A 134 16.33 29.81 36.36
N ARG A 135 16.34 28.70 35.60
CA ARG A 135 17.43 27.72 35.67
C ARG A 135 18.78 28.35 35.30
N ILE A 136 18.82 29.06 34.17
CA ILE A 136 20.04 29.76 33.71
C ILE A 136 20.50 30.80 34.73
N ARG A 137 19.58 31.53 35.38
CA ARG A 137 19.93 32.48 36.45
C ARG A 137 20.56 31.78 37.65
N LYS A 138 20.00 30.64 38.09
CA LYS A 138 20.57 29.85 39.19
C LYS A 138 21.97 29.33 38.85
N GLU A 139 22.16 28.81 37.64
CA GLU A 139 23.45 28.29 37.17
C GLU A 139 24.54 29.36 37.05
N ARG A 140 24.19 30.64 36.86
CA ARG A 140 25.15 31.76 36.80
C ARG A 140 25.55 32.33 38.16
N VAL A 141 24.82 31.98 39.22
CA VAL A 141 25.05 32.48 40.59
C VAL A 141 25.83 31.47 41.42
N VAL A 142 25.98 30.23 40.92
CA VAL A 142 26.92 29.20 41.42
C VAL A 142 28.27 29.39 40.73
#